data_AF-Q0V493-F1
#
_entry.id   AF-Q0V493-F1
#
_cell.length_a   1.000
_cell.length_b   1.000
_cell.length_c   1.000
_cell.angle_alpha   90.00
_cell.angle_beta   90.00
_cell.angle_gamma   90.00
#
_symmetry.space_group_name_H-M   'P 1'
#
loop_
_entity.id
_entity.type
_entity.pdbx_description
1 polymer ?
#
loop_
_entity_poly.entity_id
_entity_poly.type
_entity_poly.pdbx_seq_one_letter_code
_entity_poly.pdbx_strand_id
1 'polypeptide(L)'
;MHKFATDFTTLVNDLLNRSGLGAKYLFLNEAGEEQPVFQSYGAENLKKLKDIRSNIAKHWLKPRLKHLRFEVSHDFEKMVRLLVVIGITGNQGGSVASTFLQDPAWRIRGLTRDTHSAGSKALSAQGVEMVQADLHDPSSLRDVFKGANLVFSVTDFWKPLFDPENQARAKEQGKSVGQYAYELELEQGENIVDAVARELDGLDDVGFVASTLCSAKKLSNGKYQELYHFDSKADVFPTYLQDRYPSLARKTSCLHTGYFFTSWRFMPGLWFAKPDGSIQMQFPTHPDTLIPHLDPRKDTGPHVRALLQLPPSSTLMAASEWLTWPQWIELFGDMKGVKTSYKQISVSDMDAYAPGGVGREIGEMYEFSSEMGYNASQSDTLMRWDLEKVCLNV
;
A
#
# COMPACT_ATOMS: atom_id res chain seq x y z
N MET A 1 6.82 37.51 6.98
CA MET A 1 5.65 36.70 7.39
C MET A 1 4.67 37.46 8.29
N HIS A 2 5.14 38.19 9.32
CA HIS A 2 4.25 38.81 10.31
C HIS A 2 3.18 39.77 9.73
N LYS A 3 3.55 40.62 8.77
CA LYS A 3 2.61 41.55 8.10
C LYS A 3 1.49 40.84 7.32
N PHE A 4 1.80 39.72 6.67
CA PHE A 4 0.82 38.96 5.91
C PHE A 4 -0.22 38.28 6.81
N ALA A 5 0.22 37.73 7.95
CA ALA A 5 -0.68 37.11 8.92
C ALA A 5 -1.64 38.13 9.54
N THR A 6 -1.15 39.34 9.86
CA THR A 6 -1.97 40.44 10.36
C THR A 6 -2.98 40.92 9.31
N ASP A 7 -2.54 41.14 8.06
CA ASP A 7 -3.41 41.61 6.98
C ASP A 7 -4.50 40.57 6.64
N PHE A 8 -4.15 39.28 6.65
CA PHE A 8 -5.08 38.18 6.41
C PHE A 8 -6.11 38.04 7.54
N THR A 9 -5.66 38.14 8.80
CA THR A 9 -6.54 38.05 9.97
C THR A 9 -7.54 39.19 10.02
N THR A 10 -7.10 40.42 9.73
CA THR A 10 -7.97 41.60 9.63
C THR A 10 -9.01 41.43 8.52
N LEU A 11 -8.60 40.97 7.34
CA LEU A 11 -9.49 40.74 6.21
C LEU A 11 -10.60 39.72 6.53
N VAL A 12 -10.24 38.59 7.16
CA VAL A 12 -11.20 37.55 7.51
C VAL A 12 -12.20 38.07 8.57
N ASN A 13 -11.72 38.79 9.59
CA ASN A 13 -12.59 39.36 10.61
C ASN A 13 -13.55 40.43 10.05
N ASP A 14 -13.10 41.28 9.12
CA ASP A 14 -13.96 42.26 8.45
C ASP A 14 -15.07 41.59 7.64
N LEU A 15 -14.77 40.49 6.95
CA LEU A 15 -15.75 39.72 6.19
C LEU A 15 -16.77 39.04 7.10
N LEU A 16 -16.34 38.50 8.24
CA LEU A 16 -17.24 37.89 9.23
C LEU A 16 -18.21 38.93 9.80
N ASN A 17 -17.70 40.10 10.20
CA ASN A 17 -18.52 41.21 10.69
C ASN A 17 -19.53 41.71 9.66
N ARG A 18 -19.11 41.90 8.39
CA ARG A 18 -20.03 42.32 7.32
C ARG A 18 -21.10 41.29 7.00
N SER A 19 -20.84 40.01 7.28
CA SER A 19 -21.78 38.92 7.06
C SER A 19 -22.78 38.74 8.22
N GLY A 20 -22.70 39.57 9.27
CA GLY A 20 -23.52 39.47 10.48
C GLY A 20 -23.23 38.22 11.31
N LEU A 21 -22.14 37.51 11.01
CA LEU A 21 -21.69 36.34 11.74
C LEU A 21 -20.91 36.85 12.96
N GLY A 22 -21.46 36.69 14.16
CA GLY A 22 -20.81 37.06 15.43
C GLY A 22 -19.61 36.18 15.76
N ALA A 23 -18.60 36.20 14.89
CA ALA A 23 -17.44 35.33 14.85
C ALA A 23 -16.16 36.16 14.83
N LYS A 24 -15.12 35.68 15.52
CA LYS A 24 -13.78 36.26 15.45
C LYS A 24 -12.76 35.19 15.05
N TYR A 25 -12.03 35.44 13.97
CA TYR A 25 -10.88 34.67 13.54
C TYR A 25 -9.64 35.12 14.33
N LEU A 26 -9.02 34.18 15.04
CA LEU A 26 -7.82 34.41 15.83
C LEU A 26 -6.67 33.62 15.21
N PHE A 27 -5.68 34.32 14.67
CA PHE A 27 -4.42 33.72 14.22
C PHE A 27 -3.41 33.87 15.36
N LEU A 28 -2.96 32.77 15.96
CA LEU A 28 -1.95 32.79 17.02
C LEU A 28 -0.55 32.86 16.39
N ASN A 29 0.33 33.72 16.92
CA ASN A 29 1.76 33.64 16.62
C ASN A 29 2.66 33.72 17.88
N GLU A 30 3.83 33.12 17.70
CA GLU A 30 5.10 33.09 18.46
C GLU A 30 5.21 32.42 19.85
N ALA A 31 4.16 31.85 20.46
CA ALA A 31 4.37 31.12 21.73
C ALA A 31 3.53 29.85 21.97
N GLY A 32 3.09 29.14 20.93
CA GLY A 32 2.58 27.77 21.11
C GLY A 32 1.49 27.35 20.14
N GLU A 33 1.87 26.40 19.29
CA GLU A 33 1.06 25.31 18.72
C GLU A 33 -0.07 25.67 17.73
N GLU A 34 0.17 25.36 16.45
CA GLU A 34 -0.66 25.76 15.31
C GLU A 34 -1.81 24.79 15.01
N GLN A 35 -3.04 25.18 15.36
CA GLN A 35 -4.21 25.04 14.50
C GLN A 35 -5.05 26.34 14.57
N PRO A 36 -5.68 26.79 13.46
CA PRO A 36 -6.59 27.93 13.50
C PRO A 36 -7.84 27.57 14.32
N VAL A 37 -7.94 28.14 15.52
CA VAL A 37 -9.12 27.95 16.38
C VAL A 37 -10.20 28.96 16.00
N PHE A 38 -11.26 28.47 15.38
CA PHE A 38 -12.53 29.21 15.35
C PHE A 38 -13.25 28.96 16.67
N GLN A 39 -13.76 30.01 17.29
CA GLN A 39 -14.70 29.86 18.41
C GLN A 39 -15.88 28.99 17.90
N SER A 40 -16.11 27.87 18.57
CA SER A 40 -16.91 26.71 18.13
C SER A 40 -18.27 27.08 17.52
N TYR A 41 -18.62 26.46 16.37
CA TYR A 41 -19.94 26.59 15.73
C TYR A 41 -20.65 25.26 15.51
N GLY A 42 -21.99 25.31 15.52
CA GLY A 42 -22.86 24.26 14.99
C GLY A 42 -22.76 24.09 13.46
N ALA A 43 -23.10 22.89 12.99
CA ALA A 43 -22.78 22.36 11.65
C ALA A 43 -23.25 23.21 10.45
N GLU A 44 -24.32 24.01 10.57
CA GLU A 44 -24.81 24.84 9.46
C GLU A 44 -23.87 26.01 9.10
N ASN A 45 -23.11 26.53 10.06
CA ASN A 45 -22.22 27.68 9.83
C ASN A 45 -20.90 27.27 9.15
N LEU A 46 -20.47 26.02 9.32
CA LEU A 46 -19.31 25.43 8.64
C LEU A 46 -19.47 25.37 7.12
N LYS A 47 -20.70 25.17 6.63
CA LYS A 47 -21.00 25.11 5.19
C LYS A 47 -20.89 26.50 4.54
N LYS A 48 -21.45 27.52 5.20
CA LYS A 48 -21.32 28.93 4.77
C LYS A 48 -19.86 29.41 4.76
N LEU A 49 -19.05 28.97 5.73
CA LEU A 49 -17.61 29.27 5.78
C LEU A 49 -16.82 28.65 4.62
N LYS A 50 -17.15 27.43 4.19
CA LYS A 50 -16.54 26.79 3.01
C LYS A 50 -16.84 27.57 1.72
N ASP A 51 -18.05 28.12 1.60
CA ASP A 51 -18.45 28.92 0.44
C ASP A 51 -17.72 30.28 0.38
N ILE A 52 -17.52 30.92 1.54
CA ILE A 52 -16.71 32.14 1.64
C ILE A 52 -15.25 31.88 1.22
N ARG A 53 -14.65 30.76 1.66
CA ARG A 53 -13.28 30.36 1.25
C ARG A 53 -13.16 30.16 -0.27
N SER A 54 -14.13 29.49 -0.88
CA SER A 54 -14.16 29.29 -2.33
C SER A 54 -14.30 30.61 -3.10
N ASN A 55 -15.08 31.55 -2.58
CA ASN A 55 -15.27 32.86 -3.22
C ASN A 55 -14.04 33.77 -3.12
N ILE A 56 -13.31 33.76 -2.00
CA ILE A 56 -12.05 34.50 -1.84
C ILE A 56 -10.98 33.96 -2.80
N ALA A 57 -10.85 32.63 -2.90
CA ALA A 57 -9.91 31.99 -3.83
C ALA A 57 -10.21 32.32 -5.30
N LYS A 58 -11.50 32.39 -5.68
CA LYS A 58 -11.93 32.73 -7.04
C LYS A 58 -11.73 34.19 -7.41
N HIS A 59 -12.06 35.13 -6.52
CA HIS A 59 -12.15 36.55 -6.87
C HIS A 59 -10.91 37.37 -6.49
N TRP A 60 -10.10 36.92 -5.52
CA TRP A 60 -8.99 37.73 -5.00
C TRP A 60 -7.61 37.21 -5.42
N LEU A 61 -7.40 35.88 -5.40
CA LEU A 61 -6.12 35.25 -5.74
C LEU A 61 -5.89 35.18 -7.27
N LYS A 62 -6.89 34.74 -8.04
CA LYS A 62 -6.74 34.52 -9.50
C LYS A 62 -6.40 35.79 -10.31
N PRO A 63 -7.00 36.97 -10.06
CA PRO A 63 -6.66 38.17 -10.84
C PRO A 63 -5.29 38.76 -10.46
N ARG A 64 -4.85 38.61 -9.20
CA ARG A 64 -3.57 39.17 -8.73
C ARG A 64 -2.34 38.34 -9.13
N LEU A 65 -2.53 37.05 -9.43
CA LEU A 65 -1.46 36.20 -9.99
C LEU A 65 -1.13 36.52 -11.47
N LYS A 66 -1.98 37.23 -12.21
CA LYS A 66 -1.72 37.60 -13.62
C LYS A 66 -0.61 38.65 -13.81
N HIS A 67 -0.26 39.40 -12.77
CA HIS A 67 0.78 40.44 -12.83
C HIS A 67 2.10 40.05 -12.14
N LEU A 68 2.16 38.87 -11.54
CA LEU A 68 3.40 38.30 -11.02
C LEU A 68 3.94 37.30 -12.06
N ARG A 69 4.60 37.83 -13.10
CA ARG A 69 5.62 37.05 -13.82
C ARG A 69 6.79 36.83 -12.85
N PHE A 70 6.65 35.84 -11.98
CA PHE A 70 7.82 35.22 -11.38
C PHE A 70 8.51 34.40 -12.46
N GLU A 71 9.83 34.45 -12.50
CA GLU A 71 10.66 33.47 -13.19
C GLU A 71 10.34 32.07 -12.61
N VAL A 72 9.36 31.41 -13.21
CA VAL A 72 9.03 30.01 -12.91
C VAL A 72 10.05 29.17 -13.67
N SER A 73 11.26 28.96 -13.13
CA SER A 73 12.13 27.95 -13.73
C SER A 73 13.18 27.28 -12.85
N HIS A 74 13.35 27.60 -11.57
CA HIS A 74 14.34 26.89 -10.73
C HIS A 74 13.88 26.52 -9.30
N ASP A 75 13.04 27.31 -8.63
CA ASP A 75 12.62 26.99 -7.26
C ASP A 75 11.49 25.96 -7.16
N PHE A 76 10.68 25.79 -8.22
CA PHE A 76 9.62 24.77 -8.25
C PHE A 76 10.18 23.35 -8.50
N GLU A 77 11.29 23.22 -9.23
CA GLU A 77 11.97 21.93 -9.43
C GLU A 77 12.60 21.41 -8.13
N LYS A 78 12.93 22.28 -7.18
CA LYS A 78 13.35 21.92 -5.82
C LYS A 78 12.20 21.50 -4.89
N MET A 79 10.94 21.60 -5.32
CA MET A 79 9.75 21.37 -4.47
C MET A 79 8.95 20.11 -4.85
N VAL A 80 9.25 19.45 -5.97
CA VAL A 80 8.54 18.24 -6.40
C VAL A 80 9.28 17.00 -5.88
N ARG A 81 8.61 16.24 -5.01
CA ARG A 81 9.16 15.01 -4.44
C ARG A 81 9.11 13.87 -5.44
N LEU A 82 10.12 13.00 -5.42
CA LEU A 82 10.16 11.79 -6.26
C LEU A 82 9.70 10.56 -5.48
N LEU A 83 8.69 9.88 -6.01
CA LEU A 83 8.30 8.53 -5.63
C LEU A 83 8.84 7.53 -6.66
N VAL A 84 9.66 6.58 -6.22
CA VAL A 84 10.10 5.43 -7.04
C VAL A 84 9.25 4.20 -6.70
N VAL A 85 8.65 3.58 -7.71
CA VAL A 85 7.72 2.45 -7.54
C VAL A 85 8.30 1.21 -8.20
N ILE A 86 8.63 0.20 -7.38
CA ILE A 86 8.93 -1.16 -7.84
C ILE A 86 7.60 -1.92 -7.99
N GLY A 87 7.48 -2.75 -9.02
CA GLY A 87 6.23 -3.46 -9.30
C GLY A 87 5.10 -2.57 -9.85
N ILE A 88 5.45 -1.45 -10.49
CA ILE A 88 4.51 -0.41 -10.92
C ILE A 88 3.42 -0.89 -11.91
N THR A 89 3.72 -1.91 -12.72
CA THR A 89 2.74 -2.48 -13.67
C THR A 89 1.82 -3.52 -13.01
N GLY A 90 2.10 -3.91 -11.77
CA GLY A 90 1.30 -4.84 -10.98
C GLY A 90 0.13 -4.15 -10.25
N ASN A 91 -0.64 -4.95 -9.52
CA ASN A 91 -1.84 -4.44 -8.82
C ASN A 91 -1.52 -3.36 -7.79
N GLN A 92 -0.57 -3.67 -6.88
CA GLN A 92 -0.18 -2.81 -5.79
C GLN A 92 0.56 -1.55 -6.27
N GLY A 93 1.64 -1.72 -7.03
CA GLY A 93 2.43 -0.59 -7.54
C GLY A 93 1.62 0.32 -8.46
N GLY A 94 0.71 -0.23 -9.26
CA GLY A 94 -0.21 0.56 -10.09
C GLY A 94 -1.19 1.39 -9.27
N SER A 95 -1.70 0.85 -8.14
CA SER A 95 -2.55 1.59 -7.20
C SER A 95 -1.81 2.75 -6.55
N VAL A 96 -0.57 2.50 -6.12
CA VAL A 96 0.33 3.53 -5.56
C VAL A 96 0.59 4.62 -6.60
N ALA A 97 0.99 4.25 -7.82
CA ALA A 97 1.22 5.21 -8.88
C ALA A 97 -0.03 6.05 -9.18
N SER A 98 -1.20 5.42 -9.34
CA SER A 98 -2.46 6.11 -9.60
C SER A 98 -2.84 7.09 -8.48
N THR A 99 -2.53 6.76 -7.23
CA THR A 99 -2.84 7.61 -6.07
C THR A 99 -1.96 8.84 -6.04
N PHE A 100 -0.67 8.70 -6.31
CA PHE A 100 0.30 9.79 -6.23
C PHE A 100 0.33 10.66 -7.50
N LEU A 101 -0.05 10.12 -8.66
CA LEU A 101 -0.20 10.91 -9.91
C LEU A 101 -1.26 12.02 -9.80
N GLN A 102 -2.21 11.88 -8.88
CA GLN A 102 -3.23 12.89 -8.63
C GLN A 102 -2.72 14.08 -7.79
N ASP A 103 -1.50 13.99 -7.28
CA ASP A 103 -0.90 14.97 -6.37
C ASP A 103 0.26 15.70 -7.05
N PRO A 104 0.14 17.00 -7.35
CA PRO A 104 1.17 17.75 -8.06
C PRO A 104 2.47 17.92 -7.26
N ALA A 105 2.48 17.59 -5.97
CA ALA A 105 3.70 17.57 -5.16
C ALA A 105 4.61 16.38 -5.49
N TRP A 106 4.14 15.40 -6.28
CA TRP A 106 4.86 14.19 -6.60
C TRP A 106 5.11 14.02 -8.10
N ARG A 107 6.31 13.56 -8.43
CA ARG A 107 6.63 12.90 -9.70
C ARG A 107 6.89 11.43 -9.45
N ILE A 108 6.62 10.58 -10.44
CA ILE A 108 6.72 9.13 -10.29
C ILE A 108 7.76 8.57 -11.25
N ARG A 109 8.66 7.76 -10.71
CA ARG A 109 9.53 6.87 -11.48
C ARG A 109 9.09 5.43 -11.27
N GLY A 110 8.79 4.73 -12.36
CA GLY A 110 8.37 3.33 -12.35
C GLY A 110 9.46 2.40 -12.83
N LEU A 111 9.77 1.36 -12.05
CA LEU A 111 10.74 0.34 -12.46
C LEU A 111 10.04 -0.81 -13.18
N THR A 112 10.59 -1.21 -14.33
CA THR A 112 10.07 -2.31 -15.16
C THR A 112 11.21 -3.02 -15.86
N ARG A 113 11.02 -4.30 -16.22
CA ARG A 113 11.97 -5.02 -17.09
C ARG A 113 11.84 -4.63 -18.56
N ASP A 114 10.67 -4.15 -18.97
CA ASP A 114 10.36 -3.77 -20.35
C ASP A 114 9.58 -2.46 -20.38
N THR A 115 10.27 -1.38 -20.76
CA THR A 115 9.73 -0.02 -20.92
C THR A 115 8.85 0.13 -22.17
N HIS A 116 8.88 -0.83 -23.09
CA HIS A 116 8.10 -0.83 -24.32
C HIS A 116 6.81 -1.66 -24.26
N SER A 117 6.61 -2.41 -23.18
CA SER A 117 5.35 -3.11 -22.91
C SER A 117 4.15 -2.15 -22.92
N ALA A 118 2.97 -2.69 -23.23
CA ALA A 118 1.74 -1.89 -23.29
C ALA A 118 1.44 -1.15 -21.97
N GLY A 119 1.67 -1.80 -20.82
CA GLY A 119 1.51 -1.19 -19.50
C GLY A 119 2.48 -0.03 -19.26
N SER A 120 3.75 -0.19 -19.61
CA SER A 120 4.75 0.88 -19.46
C SER A 120 4.45 2.08 -20.37
N LYS A 121 4.07 1.83 -21.63
CA LYS A 121 3.64 2.90 -22.55
C LYS A 121 2.42 3.67 -22.02
N ALA A 122 1.45 2.96 -21.45
CA ALA A 122 0.27 3.58 -20.85
C ALA A 122 0.60 4.42 -19.60
N LEU A 123 1.57 3.99 -18.79
CA LEU A 123 2.05 4.76 -17.63
C LEU A 123 2.89 5.98 -18.07
N SER A 124 3.75 5.84 -19.07
CA SER A 124 4.49 6.97 -19.65
C SER A 124 3.56 8.04 -20.22
N ALA A 125 2.47 7.64 -20.88
CA ALA A 125 1.46 8.58 -21.37
C ALA A 125 0.75 9.36 -20.25
N GLN A 126 0.81 8.88 -19.01
CA GLN A 126 0.29 9.55 -17.82
C GLN A 126 1.35 10.38 -17.07
N GLY A 127 2.57 10.49 -17.62
CA GLY A 127 3.66 11.28 -17.02
C GLY A 127 4.58 10.52 -16.09
N VAL A 128 4.51 9.18 -16.05
CA VAL A 128 5.44 8.35 -15.28
C VAL A 128 6.77 8.19 -16.03
N GLU A 129 7.88 8.46 -15.33
CA GLU A 129 9.24 8.16 -15.80
C GLU A 129 9.49 6.65 -15.70
N MET A 130 9.35 5.92 -16.80
CA MET A 130 9.60 4.48 -16.83
C MET A 130 11.08 4.19 -17.02
N VAL A 131 11.69 3.44 -16.09
CA VAL A 131 13.11 3.10 -16.09
C VAL A 131 13.26 1.58 -16.13
N GLN A 132 14.15 1.11 -16.99
CA GLN A 132 14.45 -0.32 -17.09
C GLN A 132 15.31 -0.77 -15.90
N ALA A 133 14.88 -1.83 -15.22
CA ALA A 133 15.60 -2.44 -14.10
C ALA A 133 15.22 -3.92 -13.96
N ASP A 134 16.16 -4.73 -13.52
CA ASP A 134 15.94 -6.12 -13.11
C ASP A 134 16.36 -6.30 -11.66
N LEU A 135 15.45 -6.82 -10.83
CA LEU A 135 15.67 -6.99 -9.40
C LEU A 135 16.66 -8.14 -9.09
N HIS A 136 16.96 -9.01 -10.06
CA HIS A 136 18.02 -10.01 -9.98
C HIS A 136 19.36 -9.53 -10.57
N ASP A 137 19.43 -8.28 -11.08
CA ASP A 137 20.68 -7.66 -11.53
C ASP A 137 20.98 -6.42 -10.67
N PRO A 138 21.79 -6.56 -9.61
CA PRO A 138 22.18 -5.43 -8.75
C PRO A 138 22.82 -4.26 -9.49
N SER A 139 23.45 -4.51 -10.66
CA SER A 139 24.06 -3.44 -11.45
C SER A 139 23.01 -2.55 -12.11
N SER A 140 21.86 -3.11 -12.48
CA SER A 140 20.73 -2.37 -13.05
C SER A 140 20.05 -1.44 -12.04
N LEU A 141 20.21 -1.69 -10.72
CA LEU A 141 19.61 -0.90 -9.65
C LEU A 141 20.45 0.30 -9.20
N ARG A 142 21.65 0.50 -9.78
CA ARG A 142 22.62 1.48 -9.27
C ARG A 142 22.11 2.91 -9.22
N ASP A 143 21.41 3.34 -10.27
CA ASP A 143 21.06 4.76 -10.46
C ASP A 143 19.55 5.01 -10.40
N VAL A 144 18.74 3.96 -10.27
CA VAL A 144 17.28 4.04 -10.43
C VAL A 144 16.59 4.74 -9.25
N PHE A 145 17.21 4.71 -8.07
CA PHE A 145 16.70 5.37 -6.86
C PHE A 145 17.25 6.80 -6.67
N LYS A 146 18.13 7.28 -7.55
CA LYS A 146 18.75 8.61 -7.40
C LYS A 146 17.70 9.71 -7.29
N GLY A 147 17.81 10.48 -6.20
CA GLY A 147 16.95 11.61 -5.88
C GLY A 147 15.54 11.21 -5.41
N ALA A 148 15.33 9.96 -5.01
CA ALA A 148 14.06 9.53 -4.42
C ALA A 148 13.85 10.19 -3.05
N ASN A 149 12.62 10.64 -2.81
CA ASN A 149 12.13 11.01 -1.48
C ASN A 149 11.41 9.84 -0.82
N LEU A 150 10.72 9.04 -1.64
CA LEU A 150 9.96 7.88 -1.22
C LEU A 150 10.22 6.73 -2.20
N VAL A 151 10.42 5.53 -1.67
CA VAL A 151 10.42 4.28 -2.43
C VAL A 151 9.24 3.43 -1.98
N PHE A 152 8.49 2.85 -2.93
CA PHE A 152 7.54 1.79 -2.66
C PHE A 152 8.05 0.49 -3.28
N SER A 153 8.14 -0.58 -2.48
CA SER A 153 8.52 -1.92 -2.95
C SER A 153 7.41 -2.95 -2.77
N VAL A 154 7.34 -3.84 -3.75
CA VAL A 154 6.59 -5.10 -3.69
C VAL A 154 7.34 -6.13 -4.54
N THR A 155 7.49 -7.33 -4.00
CA THR A 155 8.05 -8.51 -4.66
C THR A 155 6.97 -9.57 -4.88
N ASP A 156 7.21 -10.53 -5.78
CA ASP A 156 6.22 -11.52 -6.22
C ASP A 156 6.77 -12.95 -6.17
N PHE A 157 6.29 -13.72 -5.19
CA PHE A 157 6.51 -15.16 -5.04
C PHE A 157 5.82 -16.00 -6.13
N TRP A 158 4.59 -15.63 -6.48
CA TRP A 158 3.67 -16.52 -7.19
C TRP A 158 4.06 -16.67 -8.65
N LYS A 159 4.54 -15.60 -9.29
CA LYS A 159 5.01 -15.71 -10.68
C LYS A 159 6.17 -16.70 -10.81
N PRO A 160 7.25 -16.64 -9.98
CA PRO A 160 8.27 -17.67 -9.96
C PRO A 160 7.74 -19.09 -9.68
N LEU A 161 6.82 -19.25 -8.73
CA LEU A 161 6.24 -20.55 -8.37
C LEU A 161 5.50 -21.22 -9.55
N PHE A 162 4.73 -20.43 -10.29
CA PHE A 162 3.91 -20.93 -11.40
C PHE A 162 4.65 -20.98 -12.75
N ASP A 163 5.91 -20.55 -12.82
CA ASP A 163 6.71 -20.59 -14.03
C ASP A 163 7.26 -22.02 -14.28
N PRO A 164 6.88 -22.68 -15.40
CA PRO A 164 7.38 -24.02 -15.73
C PRO A 164 8.91 -24.09 -15.86
N GLU A 165 9.59 -23.01 -16.26
CA GLU A 165 11.05 -22.99 -16.34
C GLU A 165 11.68 -23.08 -14.95
N ASN A 166 11.08 -22.42 -13.97
CA ASN A 166 11.54 -22.47 -12.59
C ASN A 166 11.28 -23.82 -11.93
N GLN A 167 10.23 -24.54 -12.34
CA GLN A 167 10.04 -25.94 -11.93
C GLN A 167 11.20 -26.83 -12.39
N ALA A 168 11.65 -26.67 -13.64
CA ALA A 168 12.80 -27.40 -14.15
C ALA A 168 14.09 -27.05 -13.40
N ARG A 169 14.36 -25.75 -13.19
CA ARG A 169 15.54 -25.28 -12.44
C ARG A 169 15.54 -25.73 -10.98
N ALA A 170 14.41 -25.67 -10.30
CA ALA A 170 14.28 -26.14 -8.92
C ALA A 170 14.64 -27.64 -8.82
N LYS A 171 14.15 -28.45 -9.77
CA LYS A 171 14.45 -29.88 -9.84
C LYS A 171 15.94 -30.16 -10.09
N GLU A 172 16.59 -29.41 -10.97
CA GLU A 172 18.04 -29.51 -11.22
C GLU A 172 18.87 -29.22 -9.96
N GLN A 173 18.36 -28.33 -9.09
CA GLN A 173 19.00 -27.98 -7.82
C GLN A 173 18.56 -28.85 -6.63
N GLY A 174 17.68 -29.84 -6.84
CA GLY A 174 17.16 -30.70 -5.78
C GLY A 174 16.27 -29.98 -4.76
N LYS A 175 15.63 -28.88 -5.16
CA LYS A 175 14.75 -28.05 -4.30
C LYS A 175 13.28 -28.24 -4.69
N SER A 176 12.38 -27.96 -3.75
CA SER A 176 10.97 -27.75 -4.11
C SER A 176 10.83 -26.46 -4.93
N VAL A 177 9.80 -26.36 -5.76
CA VAL A 177 9.53 -25.12 -6.51
C VAL A 177 9.19 -23.95 -5.56
N GLY A 178 8.57 -24.24 -4.40
CA GLY A 178 8.30 -23.25 -3.36
C GLY A 178 9.58 -22.68 -2.74
N GLN A 179 10.53 -23.55 -2.38
CA GLN A 179 11.83 -23.10 -1.88
C GLN A 179 12.60 -22.30 -2.94
N TYR A 180 12.55 -22.71 -4.21
CA TYR A 180 13.22 -21.95 -5.27
C TYR A 180 12.59 -20.57 -5.47
N ALA A 181 11.26 -20.48 -5.45
CA ALA A 181 10.54 -19.19 -5.52
C ALA A 181 10.83 -18.29 -4.30
N TYR A 182 10.94 -18.87 -3.11
CA TYR A 182 11.37 -18.20 -1.89
C TYR A 182 12.73 -17.52 -2.06
N GLU A 183 13.73 -18.28 -2.54
CA GLU A 183 15.09 -17.79 -2.70
C GLU A 183 15.18 -16.67 -3.73
N LEU A 184 14.43 -16.78 -4.84
CA LEU A 184 14.34 -15.73 -5.85
C LEU A 184 13.71 -14.46 -5.29
N GLU A 185 12.63 -14.58 -4.51
CA GLU A 185 11.96 -13.41 -3.94
C GLU A 185 12.81 -12.74 -2.85
N LEU A 186 13.46 -13.54 -2.02
CA LEU A 186 14.41 -13.08 -1.00
C LEU A 186 15.55 -12.27 -1.65
N GLU A 187 16.17 -12.80 -2.71
CA GLU A 187 17.22 -12.12 -3.47
C GLU A 187 16.76 -10.75 -4.00
N GLN A 188 15.54 -10.69 -4.58
CA GLN A 188 14.99 -9.41 -5.04
C GLN A 188 14.85 -8.40 -3.89
N GLY A 189 14.34 -8.84 -2.74
CA GLY A 189 14.16 -7.98 -1.59
C GLY A 189 15.47 -7.46 -1.02
N GLU A 190 16.48 -8.33 -0.87
CA GLU A 190 17.82 -7.95 -0.44
C GLU A 190 18.47 -6.95 -1.40
N ASN A 191 18.38 -7.20 -2.71
CA ASN A 191 18.89 -6.29 -3.74
C ASN A 191 18.20 -4.92 -3.71
N ILE A 192 16.89 -4.88 -3.46
CA ILE A 192 16.14 -3.62 -3.28
C ILE A 192 16.69 -2.88 -2.06
N VAL A 193 16.80 -3.55 -0.91
CA VAL A 193 17.28 -2.94 0.34
C VAL A 193 18.70 -2.37 0.15
N ASP A 194 19.61 -3.16 -0.41
CA ASP A 194 20.99 -2.76 -0.68
C ASP A 194 21.08 -1.55 -1.62
N ALA A 195 20.19 -1.46 -2.60
CA ALA A 195 20.15 -0.34 -3.55
C ALA A 195 19.55 0.92 -2.92
N VAL A 196 18.42 0.81 -2.21
CA VAL A 196 17.74 1.95 -1.55
C VAL A 196 18.62 2.53 -0.43
N ALA A 197 19.38 1.71 0.28
CA ALA A 197 20.27 2.16 1.34
C ALA A 197 21.34 3.17 0.87
N ARG A 198 21.67 3.18 -0.43
CA ARG A 198 22.63 4.13 -1.02
C ARG A 198 22.08 5.55 -1.13
N GLU A 199 20.77 5.72 -1.05
CA GLU A 199 20.06 6.99 -1.22
C GLU A 199 19.47 7.51 0.10
N LEU A 200 19.89 6.96 1.24
CA LEU A 200 19.35 7.22 2.59
C LEU A 200 19.15 8.71 2.92
N ASP A 201 20.11 9.54 2.52
CA ASP A 201 20.13 10.98 2.80
C ASP A 201 19.07 11.75 2.01
N GLY A 202 18.63 11.24 0.87
CA GLY A 202 17.59 11.84 0.03
C GLY A 202 16.17 11.47 0.46
N LEU A 203 16.01 10.40 1.24
CA LEU A 203 14.71 9.88 1.67
C LEU A 203 14.06 10.75 2.75
N ASP A 204 12.72 10.88 2.69
CA ASP A 204 11.90 11.52 3.74
C ASP A 204 11.91 10.65 5.04
N ASP A 205 11.30 11.15 6.13
CA ASP A 205 11.20 10.41 7.39
C ASP A 205 10.46 9.07 7.25
N VAL A 206 9.39 9.05 6.46
CA VAL A 206 8.80 7.82 5.90
C VAL A 206 9.27 7.72 4.45
N GLY A 207 10.51 7.29 4.28
CA GLY A 207 11.22 7.30 3.01
C GLY A 207 11.17 5.98 2.24
N PHE A 208 10.80 4.90 2.91
CA PHE A 208 10.67 3.59 2.27
C PHE A 208 9.40 2.89 2.78
N VAL A 209 8.54 2.45 1.86
CA VAL A 209 7.37 1.64 2.19
C VAL A 209 7.49 0.29 1.51
N ALA A 210 7.54 -0.77 2.30
CA ALA A 210 7.63 -2.14 1.80
C ALA A 210 6.29 -2.87 1.97
N SER A 211 5.75 -3.41 0.88
CA SER A 211 4.67 -4.39 0.94
C SER A 211 5.24 -5.74 1.38
N THR A 212 4.92 -6.13 2.61
CA THR A 212 5.46 -7.33 3.25
C THR A 212 4.36 -8.12 3.96
N LEU A 213 4.73 -9.27 4.54
CA LEU A 213 3.89 -10.13 5.36
C LEU A 213 4.65 -10.50 6.64
N CYS A 214 3.93 -11.04 7.62
CA CYS A 214 4.53 -11.51 8.85
C CYS A 214 5.29 -12.83 8.64
N SER A 215 6.28 -13.15 9.49
CA SER A 215 6.93 -14.47 9.43
C SER A 215 6.03 -15.54 10.01
N ALA A 216 5.50 -16.40 9.14
CA ALA A 216 4.67 -17.52 9.52
C ALA A 216 5.46 -18.54 10.36
N LYS A 217 6.70 -18.85 9.95
CA LYS A 217 7.56 -19.80 10.66
C LYS A 217 7.88 -19.34 12.08
N LYS A 218 8.28 -18.08 12.25
CA LYS A 218 8.62 -17.54 13.58
C LYS A 218 7.39 -17.47 14.48
N LEU A 219 6.29 -16.92 13.97
CA LEU A 219 5.10 -16.63 14.79
C LEU A 219 4.33 -17.90 15.15
N SER A 220 4.42 -18.95 14.34
CA SER A 220 3.83 -20.26 14.63
C SER A 220 4.74 -21.22 15.41
N ASN A 221 5.87 -20.74 15.95
CA ASN A 221 6.88 -21.55 16.63
C ASN A 221 7.35 -22.76 15.78
N GLY A 222 7.48 -22.56 14.46
CA GLY A 222 7.94 -23.57 13.52
C GLY A 222 6.90 -24.61 13.09
N LYS A 223 5.61 -24.40 13.39
CA LYS A 223 4.53 -25.25 12.86
C LYS A 223 4.47 -25.17 11.33
N TYR A 224 4.45 -23.96 10.78
CA TYR A 224 4.47 -23.73 9.33
C TYR A 224 5.92 -23.49 8.90
N GLN A 225 6.53 -24.49 8.25
CA GLN A 225 7.95 -24.42 7.83
C GLN A 225 8.12 -24.02 6.37
N GLU A 226 7.06 -24.20 5.56
CA GLU A 226 7.09 -24.07 4.11
C GLU A 226 6.07 -23.03 3.62
N LEU A 227 5.58 -22.14 4.50
CA LEU A 227 4.76 -21.00 4.09
C LEU A 227 5.65 -19.88 3.55
N TYR A 228 6.35 -20.21 2.47
CA TYR A 228 7.46 -19.49 1.89
C TYR A 228 7.11 -18.07 1.42
N HIS A 229 5.91 -17.83 0.88
CA HIS A 229 5.55 -16.49 0.40
C HIS A 229 5.32 -15.46 1.53
N PHE A 230 5.10 -15.92 2.76
CA PHE A 230 5.09 -15.08 3.96
C PHE A 230 6.53 -14.84 4.43
N ASP A 231 7.28 -15.92 4.60
CA ASP A 231 8.61 -15.86 5.21
C ASP A 231 9.65 -15.16 4.31
N SER A 232 9.61 -15.34 2.99
CA SER A 232 10.51 -14.62 2.06
C SER A 232 10.39 -13.10 2.17
N LYS A 233 9.17 -12.58 2.43
CA LYS A 233 8.94 -11.16 2.67
C LYS A 233 9.42 -10.74 4.05
N ALA A 234 9.10 -11.52 5.07
CA ALA A 234 9.45 -11.23 6.47
C ALA A 234 10.97 -11.28 6.74
N ASP A 235 11.68 -12.14 6.02
CA ASP A 235 13.14 -12.30 6.11
C ASP A 235 13.87 -11.12 5.46
N VAL A 236 13.23 -10.40 4.53
CA VAL A 236 13.72 -9.10 4.05
C VAL A 236 13.26 -7.97 4.98
N PHE A 237 11.94 -7.87 5.17
CA PHE A 237 11.25 -6.79 5.86
C PHE A 237 10.49 -7.33 7.08
N PRO A 238 10.98 -7.12 8.32
CA PRO A 238 12.06 -6.19 8.65
C PRO A 238 13.46 -6.83 8.80
N THR A 239 13.61 -8.16 8.73
CA THR A 239 14.79 -8.87 9.27
C THR A 239 16.12 -8.44 8.64
N TYR A 240 16.35 -8.72 7.35
CA TYR A 240 17.58 -8.32 6.65
C TYR A 240 17.83 -6.80 6.70
N LEU A 241 16.76 -6.01 6.54
CA LEU A 241 16.82 -4.56 6.59
C LEU A 241 17.33 -4.04 7.94
N GLN A 242 16.81 -4.55 9.06
CA GLN A 242 17.20 -4.14 10.40
C GLN A 242 18.64 -4.55 10.72
N ASP A 243 19.02 -5.77 10.35
CA ASP A 243 20.35 -6.31 10.62
C ASP A 243 21.45 -5.55 9.87
N ARG A 244 21.21 -5.21 8.59
CA ARG A 244 22.23 -4.63 7.72
C ARG A 244 22.18 -3.10 7.64
N TYR A 245 21.00 -2.51 7.70
CA TYR A 245 20.79 -1.06 7.53
C TYR A 245 19.83 -0.47 8.56
N PRO A 246 20.18 -0.46 9.86
CA PRO A 246 19.30 0.04 10.92
C PRO A 246 18.88 1.50 10.73
N SER A 247 19.67 2.31 10.04
CA SER A 247 19.30 3.69 9.69
C SER A 247 18.22 3.78 8.62
N LEU A 248 18.25 2.89 7.62
CA LEU A 248 17.17 2.79 6.64
C LEU A 248 15.91 2.17 7.28
N ALA A 249 16.08 1.19 8.18
CA ALA A 249 14.98 0.59 8.93
C ALA A 249 14.14 1.64 9.69
N ARG A 250 14.80 2.65 10.30
CA ARG A 250 14.11 3.77 10.97
C ARG A 250 13.29 4.66 10.04
N LYS A 251 13.57 4.65 8.73
CA LYS A 251 12.81 5.36 7.69
C LYS A 251 11.85 4.46 6.92
N THR A 252 11.80 3.17 7.26
CA THR A 252 11.02 2.18 6.52
C THR A 252 9.75 1.84 7.27
N SER A 253 8.59 1.97 6.61
CA SER A 253 7.30 1.50 7.13
C SER A 253 6.81 0.29 6.34
N CYS A 254 6.09 -0.60 7.00
CA CYS A 254 5.61 -1.85 6.41
C CYS A 254 4.11 -1.77 6.12
N LEU A 255 3.73 -2.20 4.91
CA LEU A 255 2.34 -2.40 4.53
C LEU A 255 2.07 -3.89 4.46
N HIS A 256 1.35 -4.42 5.46
CA HIS A 256 0.76 -5.75 5.38
C HIS A 256 -0.52 -5.68 4.54
N THR A 257 -0.76 -6.67 3.69
CA THR A 257 -1.92 -6.66 2.81
C THR A 257 -2.89 -7.77 3.17
N GLY A 258 -4.17 -7.44 3.37
CA GLY A 258 -5.25 -8.42 3.45
C GLY A 258 -5.35 -9.30 2.20
N TYR A 259 -6.18 -10.34 2.27
CA TYR A 259 -6.46 -11.21 1.14
C TYR A 259 -7.01 -10.43 -0.04
N PHE A 260 -6.46 -10.65 -1.22
CA PHE A 260 -7.03 -10.02 -2.40
C PHE A 260 -8.39 -10.63 -2.69
N PHE A 261 -9.41 -9.79 -2.95
CA PHE A 261 -10.75 -10.25 -3.38
C PHE A 261 -10.73 -11.12 -4.65
N THR A 262 -9.59 -11.16 -5.34
CA THR A 262 -9.36 -11.93 -6.57
C THR A 262 -8.53 -13.19 -6.37
N SER A 263 -8.07 -13.50 -5.15
CA SER A 263 -7.20 -14.66 -4.86
C SER A 263 -7.84 -16.00 -5.23
N TRP A 264 -9.16 -16.07 -5.33
CA TRP A 264 -9.89 -17.23 -5.85
C TRP A 264 -9.44 -17.67 -7.24
N ARG A 265 -8.89 -16.75 -8.04
CA ARG A 265 -8.40 -17.03 -9.38
C ARG A 265 -7.19 -17.98 -9.40
N PHE A 266 -6.47 -18.13 -8.29
CA PHE A 266 -5.39 -19.11 -8.17
C PHE A 266 -5.91 -20.55 -8.15
N MET A 267 -7.10 -20.78 -7.60
CA MET A 267 -7.72 -22.10 -7.53
C MET A 267 -9.21 -22.02 -7.90
N PRO A 268 -9.54 -21.75 -9.18
CA PRO A 268 -10.93 -21.67 -9.61
C PRO A 268 -11.68 -22.99 -9.35
N GLY A 269 -10.94 -24.11 -9.35
CA GLY A 269 -11.28 -25.44 -8.81
C GLY A 269 -12.19 -25.47 -7.61
N LEU A 270 -11.71 -24.78 -6.58
CA LEU A 270 -12.28 -24.80 -5.25
C LEU A 270 -13.41 -23.78 -5.09
N TRP A 271 -13.79 -23.14 -6.20
CA TRP A 271 -14.84 -22.13 -6.33
C TRP A 271 -15.90 -22.49 -7.38
N PHE A 272 -15.82 -23.68 -7.97
CA PHE A 272 -16.65 -23.99 -9.13
C PHE A 272 -18.14 -24.20 -8.80
N ALA A 273 -18.95 -23.93 -9.83
CA ALA A 273 -20.37 -24.19 -9.81
C ALA A 273 -20.65 -25.70 -9.65
N LYS A 274 -21.59 -26.02 -8.79
CA LYS A 274 -22.17 -27.34 -8.63
C LYS A 274 -23.14 -27.63 -9.79
N PRO A 275 -23.48 -28.91 -10.03
CA PRO A 275 -24.44 -29.28 -11.09
C PRO A 275 -25.81 -28.59 -10.98
N ASP A 276 -26.19 -28.14 -9.77
CA ASP A 276 -27.44 -27.39 -9.51
C ASP A 276 -27.32 -25.88 -9.78
N GLY A 277 -26.18 -25.41 -10.31
CA GLY A 277 -25.91 -24.00 -10.57
C GLY A 277 -25.49 -23.19 -9.34
N SER A 278 -25.44 -23.79 -8.14
CA SER A 278 -24.90 -23.14 -6.95
C SER A 278 -23.37 -23.07 -6.98
N ILE A 279 -22.76 -22.20 -6.17
CA ILE A 279 -21.31 -22.12 -6.01
C ILE A 279 -20.94 -22.55 -4.59
N GLN A 280 -19.85 -23.31 -4.44
CA GLN A 280 -19.30 -23.65 -3.13
C GLN A 280 -17.83 -23.26 -3.06
N MET A 281 -17.50 -22.37 -2.13
CA MET A 281 -16.13 -22.02 -1.80
C MET A 281 -15.56 -23.06 -0.82
N GLN A 282 -14.36 -23.58 -1.10
CA GLN A 282 -13.69 -24.60 -0.29
C GLN A 282 -12.29 -24.17 0.11
N PHE A 283 -12.06 -23.83 1.37
CA PHE A 283 -10.75 -23.45 1.91
C PHE A 283 -10.48 -24.06 3.29
N PRO A 284 -9.20 -24.16 3.70
CA PRO A 284 -8.85 -24.56 5.06
C PRO A 284 -9.28 -23.61 6.17
N THR A 285 -9.61 -22.36 5.85
CA THR A 285 -9.96 -21.36 6.85
C THR A 285 -11.19 -21.76 7.66
N HIS A 286 -11.17 -21.57 8.98
CA HIS A 286 -12.33 -21.82 9.82
C HIS A 286 -13.46 -20.83 9.46
N PRO A 287 -14.74 -21.28 9.37
CA PRO A 287 -15.85 -20.44 8.90
C PRO A 287 -16.11 -19.19 9.75
N ASP A 288 -15.73 -19.22 11.03
CA ASP A 288 -15.90 -18.08 11.95
C ASP A 288 -14.67 -17.15 12.03
N THR A 289 -13.60 -17.45 11.30
CA THR A 289 -12.41 -16.59 11.28
C THR A 289 -12.70 -15.32 10.47
N LEU A 290 -12.51 -14.17 11.12
CA LEU A 290 -12.60 -12.87 10.48
C LEU A 290 -11.36 -12.61 9.64
N ILE A 291 -11.54 -12.30 8.35
CA ILE A 291 -10.44 -12.14 7.40
C ILE A 291 -10.38 -10.69 6.88
N PRO A 292 -9.20 -10.05 6.87
CA PRO A 292 -9.02 -8.77 6.19
C PRO A 292 -8.99 -9.00 4.67
N HIS A 293 -9.86 -8.32 3.95
CA HIS A 293 -9.93 -8.37 2.48
C HIS A 293 -9.56 -7.04 1.85
N LEU A 294 -8.94 -7.10 0.67
CA LEU A 294 -8.33 -5.97 -0.03
C LEU A 294 -8.61 -6.01 -1.54
N ASP A 295 -8.95 -4.87 -2.15
CA ASP A 295 -8.79 -4.65 -3.58
C ASP A 295 -7.42 -4.03 -3.81
N PRO A 296 -6.38 -4.81 -4.21
CA PRO A 296 -5.02 -4.31 -4.28
C PRO A 296 -4.85 -3.19 -5.33
N ARG A 297 -5.78 -3.03 -6.27
CA ARG A 297 -5.72 -1.99 -7.31
C ARG A 297 -6.30 -0.67 -6.83
N LYS A 298 -7.26 -0.69 -5.91
CA LYS A 298 -7.91 0.52 -5.39
C LYS A 298 -7.36 0.95 -4.05
N ASP A 299 -6.96 0.01 -3.22
CA ASP A 299 -6.80 0.26 -1.80
C ASP A 299 -5.33 0.44 -1.39
N THR A 300 -4.39 -0.22 -2.07
CA THR A 300 -2.97 -0.15 -1.70
C THR A 300 -2.44 1.29 -1.71
N GLY A 301 -2.70 2.05 -2.77
CA GLY A 301 -2.23 3.43 -2.89
C GLY A 301 -2.73 4.37 -1.79
N PRO A 302 -4.04 4.42 -1.50
CA PRO A 302 -4.58 5.15 -0.37
C PRO A 302 -3.94 4.77 0.98
N HIS A 303 -3.73 3.48 1.24
CA HIS A 303 -3.08 3.03 2.48
C HIS A 303 -1.59 3.44 2.55
N VAL A 304 -0.86 3.43 1.43
CA VAL A 304 0.50 3.98 1.38
C VAL A 304 0.51 5.47 1.68
N ARG A 305 -0.46 6.24 1.14
CA ARG A 305 -0.60 7.67 1.46
C ARG A 305 -0.92 7.91 2.95
N ALA A 306 -1.71 7.03 3.57
CA ALA A 306 -1.98 7.09 5.01
C ALA A 306 -0.72 6.77 5.83
N LEU A 307 0.08 5.76 5.45
CA LEU A 307 1.34 5.43 6.11
C LEU A 307 2.31 6.63 6.19
N LEU A 308 2.34 7.51 5.18
CA LEU A 308 3.18 8.71 5.21
C LEU A 308 2.79 9.74 6.29
N GLN A 309 1.60 9.59 6.88
CA GLN A 309 1.09 10.46 7.96
C GLN A 309 1.22 9.80 9.34
N LEU A 310 1.73 8.56 9.40
CA LEU A 310 2.02 7.85 10.63
C LEU A 310 3.49 8.04 11.03
N PRO A 311 3.86 7.76 12.29
CA PRO A 311 5.26 7.74 12.68
C PRO A 311 6.08 6.79 11.78
N PRO A 312 7.36 7.13 11.49
CA PRO A 312 8.26 6.20 10.81
C PRO A 312 8.33 4.84 11.50
N SER A 313 8.64 3.79 10.74
CA SER A 313 8.65 2.41 11.24
C SER A 313 7.29 1.87 11.69
N SER A 314 6.20 2.48 11.24
CA SER A 314 4.85 1.92 11.43
C SER A 314 4.62 0.71 10.54
N THR A 315 3.85 -0.26 11.05
CA THR A 315 3.28 -1.36 10.26
C THR A 315 1.77 -1.17 10.19
N LEU A 316 1.21 -1.16 8.98
CA LEU A 316 -0.22 -1.00 8.73
C LEU A 316 -0.78 -2.22 7.98
N MET A 317 -1.89 -2.76 8.48
CA MET A 317 -2.73 -3.72 7.77
C MET A 317 -3.65 -3.00 6.78
N ALA A 318 -3.38 -3.14 5.49
CA ALA A 318 -4.27 -2.69 4.43
C ALA A 318 -5.43 -3.68 4.24
N ALA A 319 -6.64 -3.22 4.54
CA ALA A 319 -7.87 -3.94 4.22
C ALA A 319 -9.03 -2.95 4.07
N SER A 320 -9.91 -3.25 3.13
CA SER A 320 -11.15 -2.51 2.89
C SER A 320 -12.32 -3.09 3.66
N GLU A 321 -12.30 -4.39 3.95
CA GLU A 321 -13.36 -5.04 4.71
C GLU A 321 -12.84 -6.18 5.57
N TRP A 322 -13.58 -6.46 6.63
CA TRP A 322 -13.35 -7.62 7.50
C TRP A 322 -14.57 -8.52 7.45
N LEU A 323 -14.45 -9.65 6.78
CA LEU A 323 -15.53 -10.61 6.58
C LEU A 323 -15.00 -12.03 6.78
N THR A 324 -15.84 -12.91 7.31
CA THR A 324 -15.55 -14.35 7.20
C THR A 324 -15.71 -14.80 5.74
N TRP A 325 -15.08 -15.92 5.35
CA TRP A 325 -15.29 -16.49 4.01
C TRP A 325 -16.75 -16.85 3.71
N PRO A 326 -17.53 -17.41 4.66
CA PRO A 326 -18.98 -17.56 4.50
C PRO A 326 -19.71 -16.24 4.18
N GLN A 327 -19.45 -15.16 4.94
CA GLN A 327 -20.06 -13.86 4.68
C GLN A 327 -19.66 -13.30 3.32
N TRP A 328 -18.38 -13.47 2.96
CA TRP A 328 -17.86 -13.04 1.67
C TRP A 328 -18.55 -13.75 0.50
N ILE A 329 -18.69 -15.09 0.56
CA ILE A 329 -19.31 -15.84 -0.54
C ILE A 329 -20.82 -15.63 -0.60
N GLU A 330 -21.47 -15.38 0.53
CA GLU A 330 -22.87 -14.97 0.60
C GLU A 330 -23.08 -13.64 -0.13
N LEU A 331 -22.28 -12.61 0.20
CA LEU A 331 -22.33 -11.30 -0.47
C LEU A 331 -22.08 -11.41 -1.99
N PHE A 332 -21.13 -12.25 -2.41
CA PHE A 332 -20.92 -12.54 -3.82
C PHE A 332 -22.17 -13.18 -4.46
N GLY A 333 -22.79 -14.14 -3.77
CA GLY A 333 -24.01 -14.82 -4.20
C GLY A 333 -25.16 -13.85 -4.44
N ASP A 334 -25.41 -12.96 -3.47
CA ASP A 334 -26.45 -11.93 -3.55
C ASP A 334 -26.23 -10.98 -4.74
N MET A 335 -25.00 -10.52 -4.93
CA MET A 335 -24.63 -9.63 -6.03
C MET A 335 -24.74 -10.29 -7.41
N LYS A 336 -24.65 -11.61 -7.49
CA LYS A 336 -24.70 -12.39 -8.73
C LYS A 336 -26.02 -13.11 -8.95
N GLY A 337 -26.91 -13.13 -7.97
CA GLY A 337 -28.15 -13.90 -8.02
C GLY A 337 -27.91 -15.40 -8.08
N VAL A 338 -26.86 -15.90 -7.41
CA VAL A 338 -26.51 -17.33 -7.37
C VAL A 338 -26.48 -17.83 -5.94
N LYS A 339 -26.97 -19.05 -5.72
CA LYS A 339 -26.90 -19.69 -4.40
C LYS A 339 -25.45 -20.03 -4.07
N THR A 340 -25.02 -19.69 -2.88
CA THR A 340 -23.64 -19.95 -2.43
C THR A 340 -23.57 -20.77 -1.14
N SER A 341 -22.42 -21.39 -0.90
CA SER A 341 -22.09 -22.05 0.36
C SER A 341 -20.60 -22.04 0.60
N TYR A 342 -20.19 -22.22 1.86
CA TYR A 342 -18.81 -22.44 2.25
C TYR A 342 -18.63 -23.84 2.82
N LYS A 343 -17.52 -24.50 2.51
CA LYS A 343 -17.13 -25.76 3.13
C LYS A 343 -15.67 -25.69 3.53
N GLN A 344 -15.40 -25.79 4.83
CA GLN A 344 -14.05 -25.95 5.32
C GLN A 344 -13.49 -27.31 4.85
N ILE A 345 -12.25 -27.30 4.35
CA ILE A 345 -11.49 -28.49 3.96
C ILE A 345 -10.17 -28.54 4.74
N SER A 346 -9.36 -29.58 4.62
CA SER A 346 -8.03 -29.59 5.23
C SER A 346 -6.95 -29.04 4.29
N VAL A 347 -5.76 -28.74 4.83
CA VAL A 347 -4.56 -28.50 4.02
C VAL A 347 -4.26 -29.70 3.11
N SER A 348 -4.46 -30.94 3.60
CA SER A 348 -4.23 -32.14 2.79
C SER A 348 -5.18 -32.25 1.60
N ASP A 349 -6.44 -31.84 1.76
CA ASP A 349 -7.42 -31.81 0.66
C ASP A 349 -6.98 -30.83 -0.44
N MET A 350 -6.42 -29.68 -0.05
CA MET A 350 -5.90 -28.68 -0.98
C MET A 350 -4.60 -29.13 -1.65
N ASP A 351 -3.69 -29.76 -0.91
CA ASP A 351 -2.45 -30.36 -1.45
C ASP A 351 -2.76 -31.49 -2.46
N ALA A 352 -3.79 -32.30 -2.18
CA ALA A 352 -4.27 -33.31 -3.12
C ALA A 352 -4.88 -32.70 -4.39
N TYR A 353 -5.54 -31.53 -4.28
CA TYR A 353 -6.10 -30.82 -5.43
C TYR A 353 -5.01 -30.19 -6.32
N ALA A 354 -3.96 -29.62 -5.72
CA ALA A 354 -2.84 -28.99 -6.42
C ALA A 354 -1.49 -29.54 -5.90
N PRO A 355 -1.07 -30.74 -6.33
CA PRO A 355 0.12 -31.38 -5.80
C PRO A 355 1.42 -30.67 -6.22
N GLY A 356 2.54 -31.10 -5.65
CA GLY A 356 3.87 -30.55 -5.96
C GLY A 356 4.26 -29.35 -5.09
N GLY A 357 3.61 -29.18 -3.94
CA GLY A 357 3.89 -28.12 -2.96
C GLY A 357 3.01 -26.87 -3.11
N VAL A 358 2.37 -26.67 -4.27
CA VAL A 358 1.51 -25.50 -4.53
C VAL A 358 0.25 -25.51 -3.65
N GLY A 359 -0.44 -26.65 -3.56
CA GLY A 359 -1.65 -26.79 -2.78
C GLY A 359 -1.40 -26.73 -1.28
N ARG A 360 -0.26 -27.27 -0.83
CA ARG A 360 0.22 -27.08 0.55
C ARG A 360 0.52 -25.63 0.88
N GLU A 361 1.32 -24.93 0.07
CA GLU A 361 1.65 -23.50 0.26
C GLU A 361 0.38 -22.64 0.43
N ILE A 362 -0.58 -22.81 -0.48
CA ILE A 362 -1.84 -22.05 -0.45
C ILE A 362 -2.74 -22.54 0.69
N GLY A 363 -2.73 -23.83 1.00
CA GLY A 363 -3.53 -24.41 2.08
C GLY A 363 -3.08 -23.95 3.46
N GLU A 364 -1.78 -23.97 3.71
CA GLU A 364 -1.16 -23.49 4.93
C GLU A 364 -1.41 -21.99 5.15
N MET A 365 -1.44 -21.17 4.08
CA MET A 365 -1.85 -19.76 4.17
C MET A 365 -3.25 -19.58 4.79
N TYR A 366 -4.22 -20.35 4.30
CA TYR A 366 -5.62 -20.31 4.75
C TYR A 366 -5.79 -20.87 6.17
N GLU A 367 -5.06 -21.94 6.51
CA GLU A 367 -5.07 -22.53 7.85
C GLU A 367 -4.40 -21.60 8.87
N PHE A 368 -3.23 -21.04 8.54
CA PHE A 368 -2.50 -20.07 9.35
C PHE A 368 -3.39 -18.90 9.78
N SER A 369 -4.20 -18.40 8.84
CA SER A 369 -5.15 -17.31 9.11
C SER A 369 -6.16 -17.65 10.21
N SER A 370 -6.52 -18.94 10.34
CA SER A 370 -7.48 -19.41 11.36
C SER A 370 -6.84 -19.61 12.71
N GLU A 371 -5.64 -20.18 12.73
CA GLU A 371 -4.97 -20.55 13.96
C GLU A 371 -4.23 -19.39 14.63
N MET A 372 -3.64 -18.51 13.81
CA MET A 372 -2.79 -17.41 14.29
C MET A 372 -3.47 -16.05 14.14
N GLY A 373 -4.51 -15.95 13.30
CA GLY A 373 -4.94 -14.69 12.70
C GLY A 373 -4.08 -14.35 11.48
N TYR A 374 -4.62 -13.59 10.53
CA TYR A 374 -3.97 -13.40 9.22
C TYR A 374 -2.56 -12.78 9.28
N ASN A 375 -2.28 -11.88 10.22
CA ASN A 375 -0.94 -11.36 10.53
C ASN A 375 -0.39 -11.89 11.87
N ALA A 376 -0.80 -13.10 12.26
CA ALA A 376 -0.55 -13.68 13.58
C ALA A 376 -0.98 -12.80 14.77
N SER A 377 -1.96 -11.89 14.58
CA SER A 377 -2.44 -10.97 15.60
C SER A 377 -1.34 -10.11 16.23
N GLN A 378 -0.32 -9.75 15.45
CA GLN A 378 0.77 -8.87 15.87
C GLN A 378 0.22 -7.54 16.44
N SER A 379 0.53 -7.27 17.71
CA SER A 379 -0.03 -6.14 18.46
C SER A 379 0.52 -4.77 18.04
N ASP A 380 1.63 -4.76 17.31
CA ASP A 380 2.29 -3.57 16.76
C ASP A 380 1.79 -3.23 15.33
N THR A 381 0.91 -4.05 14.76
CA THR A 381 0.28 -3.75 13.47
C THR A 381 -0.93 -2.84 13.69
N LEU A 382 -0.87 -1.63 13.13
CA LEU A 382 -2.01 -0.74 13.07
C LEU A 382 -3.06 -1.32 12.12
N MET A 383 -4.33 -1.19 12.50
CA MET A 383 -5.47 -1.63 11.71
C MET A 383 -6.21 -0.42 11.15
N ARG A 384 -7.14 -0.62 10.21
CA ARG A 384 -7.92 0.48 9.63
C ARG A 384 -8.66 1.31 10.68
N TRP A 385 -9.26 0.67 11.68
CA TRP A 385 -9.94 1.39 12.78
C TRP A 385 -8.99 2.20 13.68
N ASP A 386 -7.68 1.94 13.64
CA ASP A 386 -6.69 2.77 14.33
C ASP A 386 -6.40 4.06 13.55
N LEU A 387 -6.53 4.02 12.23
CA LEU A 387 -6.42 5.22 11.38
C LEU A 387 -7.58 6.19 11.61
N GLU A 388 -8.79 5.66 11.84
CA GLU A 388 -9.96 6.49 12.17
C GLU A 388 -9.75 7.31 13.45
N LYS A 389 -9.08 6.73 14.45
CA LYS A 389 -8.75 7.41 15.73
C LYS A 389 -7.83 8.61 15.54
N VAL A 390 -7.04 8.62 14.47
CA VAL A 390 -6.16 9.74 14.09
C VAL A 390 -6.70 10.55 12.91
N CYS A 391 -8.01 10.44 12.62
CA CYS A 391 -8.71 11.16 11.57
C CYS A 391 -8.20 10.90 10.14
N LEU A 392 -7.57 9.74 9.91
CA LEU A 392 -7.16 9.27 8.60
C LEU A 392 -8.23 8.31 8.05
N ASN A 393 -8.93 8.76 7.01
CA ASN A 393 -9.91 7.93 6.30
C ASN A 393 -9.25 7.35 5.05
N VAL A 394 -9.21 6.02 4.96
CA VAL A 394 -8.74 5.23 3.80
C VAL A 394 -9.82 4.31 3.28
#